data_AF-A0A7S4BWG8-F1
#
_entry.id   AF-A0A7S4BWG8-F1
#
_cell.length_a   1.000
_cell.length_b   1.000
_cell.length_c   1.000
_cell.angle_alpha   90.00
_cell.angle_beta   90.00
_cell.angle_gamma   90.00
#
_symmetry.space_group_name_H-M   'P 1'
#
loop_
_entity.id
_entity.type
_entity.pdbx_description
1 polymer ?
#
loop_
_entity_poly.entity_id
_entity_poly.type
_entity_poly.pdbx_seq_one_letter_code
_entity_poly.pdbx_strand_id
1 'polypeptide(L)'
;GVKLTLETVCIMKGVKPAKVSLADGKGKGLDYWEPAKKMMNDSHFLQSLFEFDKDNISEATVEKVRPYLDNKLFKPEVVAKSSQAAMGLCKWVRAMVLYNEVSKVVGPKREALRNAQATLAESEQLLAQKKEDLQAVVDKLRQLTDNYEASVEEKSSLEAQVFDCGQRLDRAQRLIGGLGGE
;
A
#
# COMPACT_ATOMS: atom_id res chain seq x y z
N GLY A 1 -37.31 -15.44 14.04
CA GLY A 1 -36.06 -14.84 14.54
C GLY A 1 -34.98 -15.89 14.70
N VAL A 2 -34.98 -16.61 15.81
CA VAL A 2 -33.89 -17.55 16.17
C VAL A 2 -33.62 -18.64 15.13
N LYS A 3 -34.65 -19.31 14.61
CA LYS A 3 -34.48 -20.35 13.55
C LYS A 3 -33.74 -19.80 12.31
N LEU A 4 -34.12 -18.61 11.84
CA LEU A 4 -33.48 -17.95 10.69
C LEU A 4 -32.02 -17.63 10.98
N THR A 5 -31.72 -17.13 12.18
CA THR A 5 -30.32 -16.86 12.57
C THR A 5 -29.47 -18.11 12.51
N LEU A 6 -29.97 -19.21 13.07
CA LEU A 6 -29.21 -20.45 13.11
C LEU A 6 -29.01 -21.06 11.72
N GLU A 7 -30.03 -20.97 10.86
CA GLU A 7 -29.94 -21.35 9.46
C GLU A 7 -28.88 -20.55 8.71
N THR A 8 -28.84 -19.22 8.88
CA THR A 8 -27.81 -18.38 8.25
C THR A 8 -26.40 -18.73 8.72
N VAL A 9 -26.21 -19.06 10.00
CA VAL A 9 -24.90 -19.51 10.52
C VAL A 9 -24.51 -20.86 9.92
N CYS A 10 -25.45 -21.79 9.75
CA CYS A 10 -25.21 -23.05 9.04
C CYS A 10 -24.75 -22.82 7.60
N ILE A 11 -25.41 -21.90 6.88
CA ILE A 11 -25.05 -21.56 5.51
C ILE A 11 -23.64 -20.95 5.47
N MET A 12 -23.35 -19.99 6.36
CA MET A 12 -22.03 -19.36 6.46
C MET A 12 -20.90 -20.36 6.73
N LYS A 13 -21.14 -21.36 7.58
CA LYS A 13 -20.17 -22.44 7.89
C LYS A 13 -20.20 -23.61 6.90
N GLY A 14 -21.00 -23.54 5.82
CA GLY A 14 -21.08 -24.60 4.82
C GLY A 14 -21.73 -25.91 5.33
N VAL A 15 -22.47 -25.87 6.42
CA VAL A 15 -23.16 -27.04 6.99
C VAL A 15 -24.30 -27.44 6.05
N LYS A 16 -24.41 -28.73 5.71
CA LYS A 16 -25.47 -29.23 4.83
C LYS A 16 -26.81 -29.36 5.59
N PRO A 17 -27.95 -29.05 4.94
CA PRO A 17 -29.26 -29.23 5.56
C PRO A 17 -29.58 -30.72 5.76
N ALA A 18 -30.35 -31.04 6.78
CA ALA A 18 -30.86 -32.39 7.01
C ALA A 18 -32.11 -32.64 6.16
N LYS A 19 -32.28 -33.89 5.72
CA LYS A 19 -33.52 -34.33 5.04
C LYS A 19 -34.57 -34.64 6.10
N VAL A 20 -35.65 -33.87 6.11
CA VAL A 20 -36.79 -34.05 7.02
C VAL A 20 -38.04 -34.44 6.25
N SER A 21 -38.94 -35.20 6.87
CA SER A 21 -40.24 -35.49 6.27
C SER A 21 -41.13 -34.24 6.40
N LEU A 22 -41.72 -33.78 5.29
CA LEU A 22 -42.71 -32.71 5.33
C LEU A 22 -43.98 -33.19 6.07
N ALA A 23 -44.63 -32.28 6.80
CA ALA A 23 -45.80 -32.57 7.62
C ALA A 23 -46.98 -33.19 6.85
N ASP A 24 -47.03 -32.98 5.53
CA ASP A 24 -48.08 -33.50 4.63
C ASP A 24 -47.83 -34.93 4.12
N GLY A 25 -46.77 -35.61 4.58
CA GLY A 25 -46.44 -36.99 4.17
C GLY A 25 -46.04 -37.18 2.70
N LYS A 26 -46.09 -36.11 1.88
CA LYS A 26 -45.86 -36.11 0.43
C LYS A 26 -44.53 -35.48 0.00
N GLY A 27 -43.46 -35.65 0.78
CA GLY A 27 -42.13 -35.25 0.33
C GLY A 27 -41.06 -35.18 1.42
N LYS A 28 -39.79 -35.17 0.99
CA LYS A 28 -38.62 -34.86 1.82
C LYS A 28 -38.28 -33.38 1.66
N GLY A 29 -38.36 -32.60 2.74
CA GLY A 29 -37.89 -31.22 2.81
C GLY A 29 -36.44 -31.15 3.29
N LEU A 30 -35.77 -30.03 3.03
CA LEU A 30 -34.46 -29.72 3.58
C LEU A 30 -34.65 -28.74 4.76
N ASP A 31 -34.16 -29.09 5.95
CA ASP A 31 -34.21 -28.21 7.12
C ASP A 31 -32.83 -28.12 7.79
N TYR A 32 -32.46 -26.91 8.21
CA TYR A 32 -31.22 -26.61 8.92
C TYR A 32 -31.37 -26.73 10.44
N TRP A 33 -32.56 -26.98 10.97
CA TRP A 33 -32.81 -27.04 12.41
C TRP A 33 -31.97 -28.11 13.14
N GLU A 34 -31.97 -29.35 12.67
CA GLU A 34 -31.17 -30.42 13.30
C GLU A 34 -29.65 -30.17 13.18
N PRO A 35 -29.11 -29.83 12.00
CA PRO A 35 -27.70 -29.46 11.87
C PRO A 35 -27.29 -28.26 12.74
N ALA A 36 -28.16 -27.25 12.86
CA ALA A 36 -27.90 -26.07 13.68
C ALA A 36 -27.80 -26.42 15.16
N LYS A 37 -28.71 -27.25 15.68
CA LYS A 37 -28.64 -27.72 17.07
C LYS A 37 -27.35 -28.48 17.32
N LYS A 38 -26.97 -29.37 16.40
CA LYS A 38 -25.72 -30.13 16.51
C LYS A 38 -24.49 -29.22 16.53
N MET A 39 -24.47 -28.20 15.66
CA MET A 39 -23.39 -27.20 15.62
C MET A 39 -23.31 -26.38 16.91
N MET A 40 -24.44 -25.93 17.46
CA MET A 40 -24.44 -25.17 18.72
C MET A 40 -24.02 -25.99 19.93
N ASN A 41 -24.27 -27.31 19.92
CA ASN A 41 -23.86 -28.22 20.98
C ASN A 41 -22.37 -28.57 20.94
N ASP A 42 -21.64 -28.14 19.91
CA ASP A 42 -20.19 -28.31 19.84
C ASP A 42 -19.47 -27.34 20.79
N SER A 43 -18.62 -27.87 21.67
CA SER A 43 -17.83 -27.07 22.62
C SER A 43 -16.89 -26.08 21.93
N HIS A 44 -16.47 -26.36 20.69
CA HIS A 44 -15.59 -25.50 19.90
C HIS A 44 -16.34 -24.50 19.00
N PHE A 45 -17.68 -24.47 19.06
CA PHE A 45 -18.50 -23.64 18.18
C PHE A 45 -18.07 -22.17 18.20
N LEU A 46 -17.94 -21.57 19.39
CA LEU A 46 -17.55 -20.16 19.52
C LEU A 46 -16.15 -19.89 18.98
N GLN A 47 -15.18 -20.76 19.30
CA GLN A 47 -13.81 -20.65 18.77
C GLN A 47 -13.82 -20.65 17.24
N SER A 48 -14.61 -21.55 16.64
CA SER A 48 -14.76 -21.65 15.19
C SER A 48 -15.42 -20.43 14.52
N LEU A 49 -16.07 -19.55 15.29
CA LEU A 49 -16.60 -18.27 14.79
C LEU A 49 -15.54 -17.16 14.84
N PHE A 50 -14.63 -17.21 15.83
CA PHE A 50 -13.49 -16.30 15.94
C PHE A 50 -12.43 -16.59 14.88
N GLU A 51 -12.16 -17.87 14.62
CA GLU A 51 -11.19 -18.35 13.62
C GLU A 51 -11.78 -18.46 12.21
N PHE A 52 -13.01 -18.00 12.00
CA PHE A 52 -13.66 -18.10 10.71
C PHE A 52 -12.90 -17.31 9.65
N ASP A 53 -12.61 -17.95 8.51
CA ASP A 53 -11.94 -17.34 7.38
C ASP A 53 -12.88 -16.35 6.65
N LYS A 54 -12.91 -15.13 7.19
CA LYS A 54 -13.67 -14.00 6.65
C LYS A 54 -13.16 -13.49 5.30
N ASP A 55 -11.93 -13.84 4.94
CA ASP A 55 -11.25 -13.36 3.74
C ASP A 55 -11.62 -14.25 2.53
N ASN A 56 -11.94 -15.54 2.75
CA ASN A 56 -12.30 -16.50 1.69
C ASN A 56 -13.76 -16.98 1.74
N ILE A 57 -14.72 -16.08 1.97
CA ILE A 57 -16.15 -16.42 1.91
C ILE A 57 -16.58 -16.55 0.44
N SER A 58 -17.11 -17.73 0.05
CA SER A 58 -17.58 -17.96 -1.31
C SER A 58 -18.80 -17.10 -1.68
N GLU A 59 -18.87 -16.63 -2.93
CA GLU A 59 -20.00 -15.82 -3.43
C GLU A 59 -21.33 -16.55 -3.25
N ALA A 60 -21.35 -17.85 -3.57
CA ALA A 60 -22.53 -18.68 -3.43
C ALA A 60 -23.05 -18.76 -1.98
N THR A 61 -22.18 -18.63 -0.99
CA THR A 61 -22.58 -18.54 0.42
C THR A 61 -23.23 -17.19 0.72
N VAL A 62 -22.62 -16.10 0.25
CA VAL A 62 -23.13 -14.73 0.44
C VAL A 62 -24.49 -14.55 -0.23
N GLU A 63 -24.65 -15.03 -1.46
CA GLU A 63 -25.92 -14.97 -2.22
C GLU A 63 -27.04 -15.72 -1.51
N LYS A 64 -26.76 -16.87 -0.91
CA LYS A 64 -27.74 -17.64 -0.13
C LYS A 64 -28.16 -16.92 1.14
N VAL A 65 -27.28 -16.13 1.77
CA VAL A 65 -27.57 -15.40 3.01
C VAL A 65 -28.24 -14.05 2.73
N ARG A 66 -27.98 -13.41 1.58
CA ARG A 66 -28.53 -12.11 1.19
C ARG A 66 -30.06 -11.96 1.40
N PRO A 67 -30.94 -12.88 0.97
CA PRO A 67 -32.39 -12.73 1.20
C PRO A 67 -32.79 -12.74 2.67
N TYR A 68 -31.97 -13.31 3.56
CA TYR A 68 -32.21 -13.26 5.00
C TYR A 68 -31.91 -11.88 5.56
N LEU A 69 -30.93 -11.14 5.01
CA LEU A 69 -30.57 -9.79 5.46
C LEU A 69 -31.69 -8.77 5.27
N ASP A 70 -32.49 -8.94 4.23
CA ASP A 70 -33.65 -8.09 3.93
C ASP A 70 -34.90 -8.47 4.75
N ASN A 71 -34.89 -9.65 5.39
CA ASN A 71 -36.01 -10.12 6.19
C ASN A 71 -36.13 -9.34 7.50
N LYS A 72 -37.30 -8.73 7.74
CA LYS A 72 -37.61 -7.98 8.97
C LYS A 72 -37.45 -8.82 10.25
N LEU A 73 -37.61 -10.14 10.16
CA LEU A 73 -37.43 -11.08 11.28
C LEU A 73 -35.97 -11.41 11.60
N PHE A 74 -35.03 -11.01 10.73
CA PHE A 74 -33.58 -11.19 10.87
C PHE A 74 -32.87 -9.85 11.16
N LYS A 75 -33.55 -8.94 11.85
CA LYS A 75 -32.93 -7.75 12.43
C LYS A 75 -32.43 -8.05 13.85
N PRO A 76 -31.22 -7.63 14.24
CA PRO A 76 -30.70 -7.87 15.58
C PRO A 76 -31.68 -7.47 16.69
N GLU A 77 -32.32 -6.31 16.57
CA GLU A 77 -33.32 -5.80 17.52
C GLU A 77 -34.56 -6.70 17.65
N VAL A 78 -34.98 -7.33 16.55
CA VAL A 78 -36.14 -8.22 16.53
C VAL A 78 -35.77 -9.60 17.11
N VAL A 79 -34.59 -10.11 16.76
CA VAL A 79 -34.08 -11.39 17.29
C VAL A 79 -33.77 -11.28 18.78
N ALA A 80 -33.32 -10.11 19.25
CA ALA A 80 -33.05 -9.81 20.65
C ALA A 80 -34.25 -10.05 21.58
N LYS A 81 -35.47 -9.79 21.08
CA LYS A 81 -36.71 -10.03 21.84
C LYS A 81 -36.93 -11.51 22.14
N SER A 82 -36.35 -12.40 21.34
CA SER A 82 -36.42 -13.85 21.57
C SER A 82 -35.19 -14.40 22.26
N SER A 83 -33.98 -13.95 21.89
CA SER A 83 -32.73 -14.42 22.50
C SER A 83 -31.57 -13.44 22.26
N GLN A 84 -30.89 -13.06 23.35
CA GLN A 84 -29.69 -12.22 23.28
C GLN A 84 -28.51 -12.93 22.61
N ALA A 85 -28.32 -14.24 22.87
CA ALA A 85 -27.29 -15.02 22.20
C ALA A 85 -27.53 -15.08 20.68
N ALA A 86 -28.78 -15.26 20.25
CA ALA A 86 -29.15 -15.24 18.83
C ALA A 86 -28.99 -13.84 18.21
N MET A 87 -29.10 -12.75 19.00
CA MET A 87 -28.76 -11.41 18.53
C MET A 87 -27.27 -11.31 18.17
N GLY A 88 -26.39 -11.85 19.01
CA GLY A 88 -24.94 -11.87 18.75
C GLY A 88 -24.60 -12.59 17.44
N LEU A 89 -25.19 -13.78 17.23
CA LEU A 89 -25.01 -14.54 15.99
C LEU A 89 -25.58 -13.80 14.76
N CYS A 90 -26.74 -13.14 14.90
CA CYS A 90 -27.30 -12.33 13.83
C CYS A 90 -26.37 -11.16 13.45
N LYS A 91 -25.80 -10.46 14.44
CA LYS A 91 -24.79 -9.41 14.19
C LYS A 91 -23.55 -9.96 13.51
N TRP A 92 -23.06 -11.13 13.95
CA TRP A 92 -21.90 -11.79 13.37
C TRP A 92 -22.10 -12.09 11.88
N VAL A 93 -23.23 -12.71 11.49
CA VAL A 93 -23.52 -13.00 10.07
C VAL A 93 -23.55 -11.72 9.24
N ARG A 94 -24.25 -10.68 9.73
CA ARG A 94 -24.31 -9.37 9.03
C ARG A 94 -22.93 -8.74 8.87
N ALA A 95 -22.09 -8.82 9.90
CA ALA A 95 -20.72 -8.31 9.88
C ALA A 95 -19.85 -9.07 8.87
N MET A 96 -19.98 -10.40 8.78
CA MET A 96 -19.22 -11.21 7.82
C MET A 96 -19.58 -10.88 6.36
N VAL A 97 -20.88 -10.70 6.07
CA VAL A 97 -21.31 -10.31 4.71
C VAL A 97 -20.81 -8.91 4.36
N LEU A 98 -20.98 -7.94 5.26
CA LEU A 98 -20.46 -6.59 5.06
C LEU A 98 -18.94 -6.59 4.88
N TYR A 99 -18.21 -7.37 5.67
CA TYR A 99 -16.77 -7.52 5.54
C TYR A 99 -16.38 -8.03 4.15
N ASN A 100 -17.05 -9.06 3.64
CA ASN A 100 -16.78 -9.59 2.29
C ASN A 100 -16.97 -8.53 1.20
N GLU A 101 -18.07 -7.77 1.27
CA GLU A 101 -18.36 -6.68 0.31
C GLU A 101 -17.30 -5.58 0.36
N VAL A 102 -16.92 -5.15 1.58
CA VAL A 102 -15.90 -4.10 1.78
C VAL A 102 -14.51 -4.60 1.38
N SER A 103 -14.15 -5.84 1.71
CA SER A 103 -12.85 -6.42 1.39
C SER A 103 -12.62 -6.52 -0.12
N LYS A 104 -13.66 -6.79 -0.93
CA LYS A 104 -13.56 -6.74 -2.40
C LYS A 104 -13.23 -5.36 -2.94
N VAL A 105 -13.68 -4.30 -2.27
CA VAL A 105 -13.39 -2.91 -2.68
C VAL A 105 -12.05 -2.43 -2.13
N VAL A 106 -11.71 -2.83 -0.91
CA VAL A 106 -10.49 -2.40 -0.20
C VAL A 106 -9.26 -3.18 -0.67
N GLY A 107 -9.40 -4.46 -1.02
CA GLY A 107 -8.33 -5.29 -1.58
C GLY A 107 -7.57 -4.64 -2.72
N PRO A 108 -8.22 -4.28 -3.85
CA PRO A 108 -7.54 -3.65 -4.98
C PRO A 108 -6.97 -2.28 -4.63
N LYS A 109 -7.59 -1.54 -3.72
CA LYS A 109 -7.07 -0.24 -3.25
C LYS A 109 -5.80 -0.39 -2.43
N ARG A 110 -5.72 -1.41 -1.57
CA ARG A 110 -4.51 -1.73 -0.80
C ARG A 110 -3.38 -2.19 -1.70
N GLU A 111 -3.68 -3.03 -2.69
CA GLU A 111 -2.72 -3.48 -3.71
C GLU A 111 -2.16 -2.29 -4.51
N ALA A 112 -3.05 -1.42 -5.00
CA ALA A 112 -2.68 -0.21 -5.73
C ALA A 112 -1.85 0.76 -4.88
N LEU A 113 -2.21 0.95 -3.61
CA LEU A 113 -1.45 1.76 -2.67
C LEU A 113 -0.04 1.19 -2.47
N ARG A 114 0.08 -0.12 -2.24
CA ARG A 114 1.38 -0.79 -2.05
C ARG A 114 2.28 -0.60 -3.27
N ASN A 115 1.73 -0.78 -4.47
CA ASN A 115 2.48 -0.62 -5.71
C ASN A 115 2.91 0.84 -5.93
N ALA A 116 2.02 1.80 -5.69
CA ALA A 116 2.35 3.23 -5.81
C ALA A 116 3.43 3.66 -4.80
N GLN A 117 3.36 3.16 -3.56
CA GLN A 117 4.38 3.41 -2.53
C GLN A 117 5.74 2.81 -2.92
N ALA A 118 5.77 1.61 -3.50
CA ALA A 118 7.00 1.00 -4.00
C ALA A 118 7.64 1.85 -5.12
N THR A 119 6.85 2.25 -6.13
CA THR A 119 7.33 3.11 -7.22
C THR A 119 7.80 4.49 -6.73
N LEU A 120 7.11 5.06 -5.72
CA LEU A 120 7.54 6.31 -5.10
C LEU A 120 8.90 6.15 -4.43
N ALA A 121 9.09 5.10 -3.65
CA ALA A 121 10.36 4.83 -2.97
C ALA A 121 11.53 4.66 -3.97
N GLU A 122 11.31 3.93 -5.07
CA GLU A 122 12.29 3.79 -6.15
C GLU A 122 12.63 5.15 -6.80
N SER A 123 11.61 5.97 -7.05
CA SER A 123 11.77 7.30 -7.66
C SER A 123 12.52 8.27 -6.75
N GLU A 124 12.23 8.24 -5.44
CA GLU A 124 12.92 9.06 -4.44
C GLU A 124 14.39 8.67 -4.29
N GLN A 125 14.71 7.37 -4.32
CA GLN A 125 16.09 6.89 -4.35
C GLN A 125 16.84 7.38 -5.59
N LEU A 126 16.24 7.25 -6.77
CA LEU A 126 16.83 7.73 -8.01
C LEU A 126 17.04 9.25 -7.98
N LEU A 127 16.06 9.99 -7.48
CA LEU A 127 16.15 11.45 -7.36
C LEU A 127 17.30 11.86 -6.42
N ALA A 128 17.45 11.17 -5.29
CA ALA A 128 18.54 11.43 -4.35
C ALA A 128 19.91 11.21 -5.01
N GLN A 129 20.07 10.08 -5.72
CA GLN A 129 21.30 9.78 -6.45
C GLN A 129 21.58 10.84 -7.53
N LYS A 130 20.57 11.26 -8.30
CA LYS A 130 20.76 12.28 -9.35
C LYS A 130 21.11 13.66 -8.79
N LYS A 131 20.60 14.00 -7.60
CA LYS A 131 20.99 15.23 -6.91
C LYS A 131 22.44 15.18 -6.45
N GLU A 132 22.90 14.04 -5.95
CA GLU A 132 24.30 13.83 -5.57
C GLU A 132 25.23 13.91 -6.79
N ASP A 133 24.90 13.22 -7.87
CA ASP A 133 25.63 13.28 -9.15
C ASP A 133 25.76 14.74 -9.63
N LEU A 134 24.66 15.49 -9.59
CA LEU A 134 24.62 16.89 -10.02
C LEU A 134 25.52 17.77 -9.14
N GLN A 135 25.45 17.60 -7.83
CA GLN A 135 26.28 18.37 -6.89
C GLN A 135 27.77 18.14 -7.17
N ALA A 136 28.18 16.89 -7.38
CA ALA A 136 29.56 16.56 -7.71
C ALA A 136 30.05 17.21 -9.01
N VAL A 137 29.18 17.32 -10.02
CA VAL A 137 29.52 18.02 -11.28
C VAL A 137 29.63 19.53 -11.07
N VAL A 138 28.70 20.13 -10.32
CA VAL A 138 28.73 21.56 -9.99
C VAL A 138 30.01 21.92 -9.24
N ASP A 139 30.40 21.10 -8.26
CA ASP A 139 31.61 21.33 -7.46
C ASP A 139 32.88 21.23 -8.33
N LYS A 140 32.94 20.26 -9.26
CA LYS A 140 34.05 20.15 -10.22
C LYS A 140 34.10 21.36 -11.15
N LEU A 141 32.96 21.79 -11.67
CA LEU A 141 32.89 22.93 -12.58
C LEU A 141 33.36 24.21 -11.88
N ARG A 142 33.00 24.38 -10.61
CA ARG A 142 33.51 25.46 -9.76
C ARG A 142 35.03 25.39 -9.62
N GLN A 143 35.60 24.24 -9.24
CA GLN A 143 37.05 24.09 -9.14
C GLN A 143 37.78 24.37 -10.46
N LEU A 144 37.25 23.91 -11.59
CA LEU A 144 37.83 24.19 -12.90
C LEU A 144 37.78 25.68 -13.25
N THR A 145 36.69 26.36 -12.87
CA THR A 145 36.54 27.80 -13.08
C THR A 145 37.55 28.57 -12.24
N ASP A 146 37.66 28.26 -10.94
CA ASP A 146 38.63 28.88 -10.03
C ASP A 146 40.08 28.68 -10.53
N ASN A 147 40.43 27.46 -10.97
CA ASN A 147 41.75 27.17 -11.52
C ASN A 147 42.02 27.90 -12.84
N TYR A 148 41.01 28.02 -13.70
CA TYR A 148 41.11 28.74 -14.96
C TYR A 148 41.36 30.22 -14.72
N GLU A 149 40.59 30.84 -13.82
CA GLU A 149 40.76 32.25 -13.45
C GLU A 149 42.15 32.52 -12.88
N ALA A 150 42.64 31.67 -11.96
CA ALA A 150 43.99 31.77 -11.42
C ALA A 150 45.08 31.66 -12.50
N SER A 151 44.92 30.72 -13.45
CA SER A 151 45.86 30.53 -14.56
C SER A 151 45.87 31.72 -15.52
N VAL A 152 44.71 32.34 -15.76
CA VAL A 152 44.59 33.56 -16.59
C VAL A 152 45.28 34.74 -15.91
N GLU A 153 45.12 34.89 -14.60
CA GLU A 153 45.78 35.95 -13.83
C GLU A 153 47.31 35.77 -13.79
N GLU A 154 47.79 34.54 -13.57
CA GLU A 154 49.22 34.22 -13.63
C GLU A 154 49.80 34.51 -15.02
N LYS A 155 49.10 34.08 -16.09
CA LYS A 155 49.50 34.38 -17.46
C LYS A 155 49.62 35.89 -17.70
N SER A 156 48.62 36.67 -17.30
CA SER A 156 48.62 38.13 -17.43
C SER A 156 49.82 38.78 -16.70
N SER A 157 50.11 38.33 -15.48
CA SER A 157 51.26 38.78 -14.69
C SER A 157 52.59 38.46 -15.37
N LEU A 158 52.76 37.24 -15.89
CA LEU A 158 53.96 36.83 -16.61
C LEU A 158 54.13 37.62 -17.92
N GLU A 159 53.06 37.84 -18.68
CA GLU A 159 53.09 38.68 -19.89
C GLU A 159 53.53 40.11 -19.57
N ALA A 160 53.04 40.70 -18.48
CA ALA A 160 53.48 42.02 -18.01
C ALA A 160 54.97 42.04 -17.60
N GLN A 161 55.45 41.02 -16.90
CA GLN A 161 56.87 40.90 -16.52
C GLN A 161 57.79 40.74 -17.74
N VAL A 162 57.39 39.91 -18.71
CA VAL A 162 58.13 39.72 -19.97
C VAL A 162 58.21 41.04 -20.75
N PHE A 163 57.11 41.79 -20.82
CA PHE A 163 57.08 43.09 -21.47
C PHE A 163 58.03 44.10 -20.80
N ASP A 164 58.02 44.19 -19.47
CA ASP A 164 58.92 45.09 -18.72
C ASP A 164 60.40 44.68 -18.90
N CYS A 165 60.71 43.38 -18.81
CA CYS A 165 62.05 42.85 -19.05
C CYS A 165 62.53 43.17 -20.47
N GLY A 166 61.68 42.98 -21.48
CA GLY A 166 61.97 43.33 -22.87
C GLY A 166 62.29 44.82 -23.04
N GLN A 167 61.52 45.72 -22.42
CA GLN A 167 61.83 47.15 -22.43
C GLN A 167 63.15 47.48 -21.74
N ARG A 168 63.47 46.83 -20.62
CA ARG A 168 64.75 47.04 -19.93
C ARG A 168 65.94 46.58 -20.78
N LEU A 169 65.81 45.44 -21.45
CA LEU A 169 66.83 44.92 -22.37
C LEU A 169 67.05 45.85 -23.56
N ASP A 170 65.99 46.33 -24.22
CA ASP A 170 66.09 47.30 -25.32
C ASP A 170 66.82 48.59 -24.89
N ARG A 171 66.47 49.14 -23.72
CA ARG A 171 67.14 50.32 -23.15
C ARG A 171 68.63 50.06 -22.87
N ALA A 172 68.95 48.91 -22.27
CA ALA A 172 70.34 48.54 -21.98
C ALA A 172 71.16 48.36 -23.27
N GLN A 173 70.56 47.75 -24.30
CA GLN A 173 71.21 47.55 -25.59
C GLN A 173 71.46 48.86 -26.32
N ARG A 174 70.54 49.83 -26.23
CA ARG A 174 70.75 51.20 -26.75
C ARG A 174 71.88 51.94 -26.03
N LEU A 175 71.97 51.80 -24.70
CA LEU A 175 73.06 52.38 -23.91
C LEU A 175 74.43 51.79 -24.29
N ILE A 176 74.53 50.47 -24.42
CA ILE A 176 75.77 49.80 -24.84
C ILE A 176 76.15 50.21 -26.27
N GLY A 177 75.19 50.25 -27.20
CA GLY A 177 75.42 50.68 -28.58
C GLY A 177 75.82 52.16 -28.69
N GLY A 178 75.30 53.03 -27.83
CA GLY A 178 75.67 54.45 -27.78
C GLY A 178 77.05 54.71 -27.17
N LEU A 179 77.45 53.94 -26.16
CA LEU A 179 78.76 54.05 -25.50
C LEU A 179 79.91 53.39 -26.29
N GLY A 180 79.62 52.44 -27.18
CA GLY A 180 80.63 51.82 -28.05
C GLY A 180 80.94 52.58 -29.33
N GLY A 181 80.27 53.72 -29.56
CA GLY A 181 80.40 54.55 -30.77
C GLY A 181 81.09 55.91 -30.57
N GLU A 182 81.59 56.20 -29.36
CA GLU A 182 82.47 57.35 -29.06
C GLU A 182 83.96 56.98 -29.13
#